data_AF-A0A0S8F699-F1
#
_entry.id   AF-A0A0S8F699-F1
#
_cell.length_a   1.000
_cell.length_b   1.000
_cell.length_c   1.000
_cell.angle_alpha   90.00
_cell.angle_beta   90.00
_cell.angle_gamma   90.00
#
_symmetry.space_group_name_H-M   'P 1'
#
loop_
_entity.id
_entity.type
_entity.pdbx_description
1 polymer ?
#
loop_
_entity_poly.entity_id
_entity_poly.type
_entity_poly.pdbx_seq_one_letter_code
_entity_poly.pdbx_strand_id
1 'polypeptide(L)'
;MPLVLQGSGVSNGIAIGKAYILERDQLDIAEYAIPPERLDEEIIRFRAAVATAREELHATRAQIPASAPAEIAAFIETYLLMLDDHTLSSVPEEIIRKQGC
;
A
#
# COMPACT_ATOMS: atom_id res chain seq x y z
N MET A 1 -41.39 -5.82 0.88
CA MET A 1 -40.48 -6.96 1.15
C MET A 1 -39.16 -6.39 1.63
N PRO A 2 -38.62 -6.81 2.78
CA PRO A 2 -37.31 -6.33 3.24
C PRO A 2 -36.19 -6.89 2.34
N LEU A 3 -35.14 -6.10 2.14
CA LEU A 3 -33.90 -6.57 1.53
C LEU A 3 -33.13 -7.41 2.56
N VAL A 4 -32.88 -8.68 2.26
CA VAL A 4 -32.09 -9.59 3.10
C VAL A 4 -30.91 -10.09 2.27
N LEU A 5 -29.70 -9.88 2.78
CA LEU A 5 -28.47 -10.40 2.18
C LEU A 5 -28.11 -11.72 2.85
N GLN A 6 -27.82 -12.76 2.06
CA GLN A 6 -27.39 -14.07 2.53
C GLN A 6 -25.93 -14.32 2.15
N GLY A 7 -25.15 -14.91 3.06
CA GLY A 7 -23.73 -15.20 2.86
C GLY A 7 -23.23 -16.25 3.84
N SER A 8 -21.91 -16.44 3.91
CA SER A 8 -21.28 -17.38 4.85
C SER A 8 -21.08 -16.73 6.23
N GLY A 9 -21.53 -17.40 7.28
CA GLY A 9 -21.37 -16.93 8.66
C GLY A 9 -19.96 -17.18 9.17
N VAL A 10 -19.22 -16.11 9.50
CA VAL A 10 -17.86 -16.19 10.06
C VAL A 10 -17.89 -16.26 11.59
N SER A 11 -18.92 -15.70 12.23
CA SER A 11 -19.08 -15.69 13.69
C SER A 11 -20.56 -15.71 14.08
N ASN A 12 -20.85 -16.23 15.28
CA ASN A 12 -22.20 -16.23 15.85
C ASN A 12 -22.50 -14.90 16.54
N GLY A 13 -23.66 -14.30 16.28
CA GLY A 13 -24.11 -13.09 16.97
C GLY A 13 -25.04 -12.22 16.14
N ILE A 14 -25.54 -11.14 16.76
CA ILE A 14 -26.35 -10.10 16.10
C ILE A 14 -25.71 -8.75 16.41
N ALA A 15 -25.41 -7.97 15.37
CA ALA A 15 -24.91 -6.61 15.48
C ALA A 15 -25.91 -5.62 14.86
N ILE A 16 -26.16 -4.49 15.54
CA ILE A 16 -27.02 -3.41 15.06
C ILE A 16 -26.21 -2.12 15.14
N GLY A 17 -26.02 -1.45 14.01
CA GLY A 17 -25.20 -0.24 13.92
C GLY A 17 -25.17 0.37 12.53
N LYS A 18 -24.39 1.43 12.37
CA LYS A 18 -24.14 2.04 11.06
C LYS A 18 -23.20 1.17 10.24
N ALA A 19 -23.50 0.99 8.96
CA ALA A 19 -22.58 0.39 8.00
C ALA A 19 -21.66 1.46 7.43
N TYR A 20 -20.37 1.16 7.35
CA TYR A 20 -19.38 1.96 6.63
C TYR A 20 -19.00 1.20 5.37
N ILE A 21 -19.22 1.82 4.21
CA ILE A 21 -18.84 1.24 2.93
C ILE A 21 -17.45 1.75 2.61
N LEU A 22 -16.47 0.84 2.56
CA LEU A 22 -15.12 1.16 2.14
C LEU A 22 -15.03 0.98 0.63
N GLU A 23 -15.17 2.07 -0.12
CA GLU A 23 -14.88 2.09 -1.55
C GLU A 23 -13.37 2.14 -1.74
N ARG A 24 -12.81 1.08 -2.32
CA ARG A 24 -11.43 1.05 -2.79
C ARG A 24 -11.49 1.23 -4.30
N ASP A 25 -11.28 2.44 -4.77
CA ASP A 25 -11.20 2.67 -6.20
C ASP A 25 -9.95 1.97 -6.77
N GLN A 26 -10.02 1.51 -8.02
CA GLN A 26 -8.83 0.97 -8.66
C GLN A 26 -7.90 2.14 -8.99
N LEU A 27 -6.60 1.96 -8.71
CA LEU A 27 -5.58 2.90 -9.15
C LEU A 27 -5.53 2.84 -10.69
N ASP A 28 -5.96 3.92 -11.34
CA ASP A 28 -5.74 4.11 -12.77
C ASP A 28 -4.31 4.61 -12.99
N ILE A 29 -3.39 3.67 -13.27
CA ILE A 29 -1.97 3.94 -13.47
C ILE A 29 -1.70 4.01 -14.98
N ALA A 30 -1.71 5.24 -15.51
CA ALA A 30 -1.35 5.48 -16.90
C ALA A 30 0.18 5.50 -17.08
N GLU A 31 0.67 4.74 -18.05
CA GLU A 31 2.05 4.87 -18.53
C GLU A 31 2.13 6.07 -19.50
N TYR A 32 3.03 7.02 -19.23
CA TYR A 32 3.23 8.20 -20.07
C TYR A 32 4.72 8.43 -20.35
N ALA A 33 5.01 8.98 -21.52
CA ALA A 33 6.37 9.35 -21.89
C ALA A 33 6.82 10.61 -21.13
N ILE A 34 7.99 10.54 -20.54
CA ILE A 34 8.63 11.61 -19.75
C ILE A 34 9.76 12.22 -20.60
N PRO A 35 9.74 13.54 -20.84
CA PRO A 35 10.83 14.22 -21.53
C PRO A 35 12.17 14.02 -20.81
N PRO A 36 13.31 13.93 -21.53
CA PRO A 36 14.61 13.69 -20.93
C PRO A 36 14.97 14.68 -19.81
N GLU A 37 14.49 15.92 -19.91
CA GLU A 37 14.76 16.98 -18.94
C GLU A 37 14.03 16.77 -17.60
N ARG A 38 13.01 15.89 -17.57
CA ARG A 38 12.17 15.62 -16.39
C ARG A 38 12.44 14.26 -15.74
N LEU A 39 13.37 13.46 -16.29
CA LEU A 39 13.68 12.14 -15.74
C LEU A 39 14.24 12.21 -14.31
N ASP A 40 15.07 13.21 -14.02
CA ASP A 40 15.60 13.39 -12.66
C ASP A 40 14.50 13.81 -11.66
N GLU A 41 13.52 14.62 -12.10
CA GLU A 41 12.35 14.97 -11.28
C GLU A 41 11.53 13.72 -10.93
N GLU A 42 11.33 12.84 -11.92
CA GLU A 42 10.59 11.60 -11.75
C GLU A 42 11.28 10.64 -10.76
N ILE A 43 12.61 10.53 -10.84
CA ILE A 43 13.39 9.72 -9.90
C ILE A 43 13.31 10.28 -8.48
N ILE A 44 13.33 11.61 -8.32
CA ILE A 44 13.13 12.24 -7.02
C ILE A 44 11.72 11.95 -6.49
N ARG A 45 10.69 12.04 -7.35
CA ARG A 45 9.30 11.68 -7.01
C ARG A 45 9.21 10.24 -6.52
N PHE A 46 9.81 9.30 -7.25
CA PHE A 46 9.84 7.89 -6.88
C PHE A 46 10.51 7.66 -5.52
N ARG A 47 11.70 8.25 -5.28
CA ARG A 47 12.41 8.13 -3.99
C ARG A 47 11.57 8.68 -2.83
N ALA A 48 10.89 9.80 -3.04
CA ALA A 48 10.00 10.38 -2.04
C ALA A 48 8.81 9.46 -1.75
N ALA A 49 8.25 8.79 -2.77
CA ALA A 49 7.18 7.81 -2.59
C ALA A 49 7.65 6.59 -1.79
N VAL A 50 8.84 6.05 -2.07
CA VAL A 50 9.42 4.94 -1.29
C VAL A 50 9.65 5.34 0.17
N ALA A 51 10.16 6.55 0.41
CA ALA A 51 10.34 7.06 1.77
C ALA A 51 8.99 7.19 2.51
N THR A 52 7.98 7.77 1.84
CA THR A 52 6.62 7.92 2.40
C THR A 52 6.00 6.57 2.74
N ALA A 53 6.07 5.60 1.83
CA ALA A 53 5.55 4.25 2.08
C ALA A 53 6.23 3.58 3.30
N ARG A 54 7.54 3.79 3.47
CA ARG A 54 8.27 3.29 4.65
C ARG A 54 7.75 3.94 5.94
N GLU A 55 7.54 5.26 5.94
CA GLU A 55 7.00 5.99 7.09
C GLU A 55 5.58 5.52 7.45
N GLU A 56 4.72 5.33 6.46
CA GLU A 56 3.35 4.83 6.65
C GLU A 56 3.32 3.41 7.23
N LEU A 57 4.21 2.53 6.78
CA LEU A 57 4.33 1.18 7.34
C LEU A 57 4.83 1.21 8.80
N HIS A 58 5.81 2.06 9.11
CA HIS A 58 6.24 2.26 10.51
C HIS A 58 5.12 2.82 11.38
N ALA A 59 4.38 3.81 10.90
CA ALA A 59 3.24 4.38 11.62
C ALA A 59 2.14 3.33 11.85
N THR A 60 1.84 2.51 10.84
CA THR A 60 0.87 1.42 10.95
C THR A 60 1.32 0.39 11.98
N ARG A 61 2.61 0.02 11.99
CA ARG A 61 3.17 -0.88 12.99
C ARG A 61 3.04 -0.33 14.41
N ALA A 62 3.30 0.97 14.60
CA ALA A 62 3.20 1.62 15.90
C ALA A 62 1.77 1.64 16.48
N GLN A 63 0.75 1.50 15.62
CA GLN A 63 -0.65 1.44 16.01
C GLN A 63 -1.12 0.03 16.41
N ILE A 64 -0.28 -1.00 16.24
CA ILE A 64 -0.64 -2.38 16.62
C ILE A 64 -0.75 -2.48 18.15
N PRO A 65 -1.91 -2.91 18.70
CA PRO A 65 -2.07 -3.10 20.14
C PRO A 65 -1.16 -4.20 20.68
N ALA A 66 -0.67 -4.05 21.92
CA ALA A 66 0.14 -5.08 22.58
C ALA A 66 -0.59 -6.42 22.78
N SER A 67 -1.93 -6.43 22.73
CA SER A 67 -2.76 -7.63 22.79
C SER A 67 -2.91 -8.35 21.44
N ALA A 68 -2.42 -7.77 20.35
CA ALA A 68 -2.50 -8.38 19.03
C ALA A 68 -1.48 -9.53 18.89
N PRO A 69 -1.76 -10.54 18.04
CA PRO A 69 -0.79 -11.58 17.72
C PRO A 69 0.51 -10.98 17.18
N ALA A 70 1.66 -11.49 17.66
CA ALA A 70 2.98 -11.00 17.25
C ALA A 70 3.22 -11.08 15.73
N GLU A 71 2.57 -12.04 15.07
CA GLU A 71 2.60 -12.25 13.61
C GLU A 71 2.16 -11.00 12.83
N ILE A 72 1.24 -10.19 13.38
CA ILE A 72 0.76 -8.97 12.70
C ILE A 72 1.91 -7.96 12.53
N ALA A 73 2.75 -7.79 13.55
CA ALA A 73 3.92 -6.92 13.45
C ALA A 73 4.98 -7.50 12.50
N ALA A 74 5.17 -8.82 12.53
CA ALA A 74 6.13 -9.51 11.65
C ALA A 74 5.75 -9.38 10.16
N PHE A 75 4.46 -9.37 9.82
CA PHE A 75 4.05 -9.09 8.44
C PHE A 75 4.47 -7.70 7.97
N ILE A 76 4.34 -6.67 8.81
CA ILE A 76 4.78 -5.31 8.45
C ILE A 76 6.31 -5.24 8.30
N GLU A 77 7.06 -5.90 9.19
CA GLU A 77 8.52 -5.99 9.05
C GLU A 77 8.94 -6.62 7.73
N THR A 78 8.20 -7.61 7.24
CA THR A 78 8.47 -8.22 5.94
C THR A 78 8.33 -7.21 4.79
N TYR A 79 7.28 -6.37 4.81
CA TYR A 79 7.12 -5.32 3.79
C TYR A 79 8.19 -4.23 3.87
N LEU A 80 8.63 -3.88 5.08
CA LEU A 80 9.74 -2.95 5.26
C LEU A 80 11.04 -3.51 4.66
N LEU A 81 11.34 -4.80 4.90
CA LEU A 81 12.49 -5.47 4.29
C LEU A 81 12.41 -5.49 2.76
N MET A 82 11.22 -5.67 2.19
CA MET A 82 11.02 -5.57 0.74
C MET A 82 11.34 -4.17 0.21
N LEU A 83 10.95 -3.10 0.91
CA LEU A 83 11.28 -1.72 0.50
C LEU A 83 12.77 -1.37 0.65
N ASP A 84 13.51 -2.13 1.43
CA ASP A 84 14.98 -1.99 1.55
C ASP A 84 15.72 -2.81 0.49
N ASP A 85 15.04 -3.73 -0.19
CA ASP A 85 15.61 -4.52 -1.27
C ASP A 85 15.91 -3.65 -2.51
N HIS A 86 17.09 -3.86 -3.11
CA HIS A 86 17.56 -3.09 -4.26
C HIS A 86 16.63 -3.20 -5.48
N THR A 87 16.02 -4.37 -5.68
CA THR A 87 15.12 -4.64 -6.81
C THR A 87 13.87 -3.76 -6.78
N LEU A 88 13.44 -3.34 -5.59
CA LEU A 88 12.27 -2.48 -5.42
C LEU A 88 12.62 -1.02 -5.17
N SER A 89 13.78 -0.74 -4.55
CA SER A 89 14.15 0.62 -4.15
C SER A 89 15.01 1.37 -5.16
N SER A 90 15.70 0.68 -6.08
CA SER A 90 16.69 1.30 -6.98
C SER A 90 16.53 0.91 -8.43
N VAL A 91 16.19 -0.36 -8.73
CA VAL A 91 15.96 -0.79 -10.12
C VAL A 91 14.87 0.03 -10.83
N PRO A 92 13.76 0.46 -10.18
CA PRO A 92 12.80 1.34 -10.84
C PRO A 92 13.39 2.67 -11.31
N GLU A 93 14.39 3.22 -10.62
CA GLU A 93 15.09 4.43 -11.10
C GLU A 93 15.83 4.18 -12.42
N GLU A 94 16.38 2.97 -12.61
CA GLU A 94 16.99 2.61 -13.88
C GLU A 94 15.96 2.41 -14.98
N ILE A 95 14.80 1.85 -14.65
CA ILE A 95 13.68 1.67 -15.59
C ILE A 95 13.22 3.04 -16.08
N ILE A 96 12.98 3.99 -15.16
CA ILE A 96 12.61 5.36 -15.50
C ILE A 96 13.63 5.97 -16.47
N ARG A 97 14.93 5.84 -16.19
CA ARG A 97 15.98 6.37 -17.08
C ARG A 97 16.03 5.69 -18.45
N LYS A 98 15.84 4.36 -18.50
CA LYS A 98 16.00 3.56 -19.73
C LYS A 98 14.78 3.69 -20.64
N GLN A 99 13.59 3.77 -20.06
CA GLN A 99 12.32 3.71 -20.79
C GLN A 99 11.68 5.10 -20.95
N GLY A 100 12.03 6.05 -20.08
CA GLY A 100 11.46 7.39 -20.10
C GLY A 100 9.97 7.37 -19.75
N CYS A 101 9.59 6.56 -18.76
CA CYS A 101 8.25 6.45 -18.21
C CYS A 101 8.29 6.37 -16.69
#